data_AF-A0AAV0M472-F1
#
_entry.id   AF-A0AAV0M472-F1
#
_cell.length_a   1.000
_cell.length_b   1.000
_cell.length_c   1.000
_cell.angle_alpha   90.00
_cell.angle_beta   90.00
_cell.angle_gamma   90.00
#
_symmetry.space_group_name_H-M   'P 1'
#
loop_
_entity.id
_entity.type
_entity.pdbx_description
1 polymer ?
#
loop_
_entity_poly.entity_id
_entity_poly.type
_entity_poly.pdbx_seq_one_letter_code
_entity_poly.pdbx_strand_id
1 'polypeptide(L)'
;SETRSPLPLLFRRRSSGQIIRNIATVSSSLLPAFGTVIDEGYLQLKKYVVAPYDHRYRMWQTFLVVLVVYSAWASIFELAFKKAATGTLSHIDLGVDAFFAVDIVLTFFVAYLDTTTYLLVDDHKKIATRYLTKPWFIMDVASTLPFQTIYSIFSSRMNHEEVFGFLNLLRLWRLRRVSQLFIRLEKDTRFSYFWTRYFKLVGVTLLAVHSAACIYFWLAYNHPLEDETWIGSEVNDFKHRSIWLSYTYSMYWSIVTLTTVGYGDLHAVNTGEKVFNMFYMLFNIGLTAYLIGNMTNLVVHSAVQTFAMRDSINDILRYANKNRLPENLKEQMLAHMQLKFKTAELKQEEVLEDLPKAIRSSISQHLFRNTVENAYLFKGVSEDLVTQLVSEMEAEYFPPKVEIILQNEIPTDFYVLISGAVPIKESKPIGCFQFLSTLGAGDLAGEIGVLFNIPQPFVVRTKRLSQVVRLSHQHFKQIMQPHSEDGKKIISNFTQVQTRLILWHNH
;
A
#
# COMPACT_ATOMS: atom_id res chain seq x y z
N SER A 1 -6.87 13.06 -69.45
CA SER A 1 -6.50 13.37 -68.05
C SER A 1 -5.67 12.23 -67.50
N GLU A 2 -4.40 12.53 -67.31
CA GLU A 2 -3.32 11.84 -66.59
C GLU A 2 -3.46 10.37 -66.15
N THR A 3 -2.63 9.57 -66.81
CA THR A 3 -2.02 8.32 -66.37
C THR A 3 -1.05 8.53 -65.20
N ARG A 4 -0.99 7.59 -64.24
CA ARG A 4 0.27 7.15 -63.60
C ARG A 4 0.13 5.84 -62.81
N SER A 5 0.97 4.88 -63.17
CA SER A 5 1.41 3.73 -62.39
C SER A 5 2.68 4.10 -61.57
N PRO A 6 3.42 3.18 -60.92
CA PRO A 6 3.38 2.94 -59.47
C PRO A 6 4.74 3.16 -58.76
N LEU A 7 4.75 3.20 -57.42
CA LEU A 7 5.96 3.08 -56.59
C LEU A 7 5.68 2.23 -55.33
N PRO A 8 6.69 1.60 -54.70
CA PRO A 8 6.66 0.16 -54.43
C PRO A 8 6.85 -0.24 -52.94
N LEU A 9 6.47 -1.49 -52.67
CA LEU A 9 7.07 -2.45 -51.73
C LEU A 9 7.92 -1.89 -50.58
N LEU A 10 7.38 -1.94 -49.35
CA LEU A 10 8.18 -2.32 -48.18
C LEU A 10 7.42 -3.27 -47.25
N PHE A 11 7.82 -4.54 -47.36
CA PHE A 11 7.96 -5.52 -46.28
C PHE A 11 6.73 -5.87 -45.43
N ARG A 12 5.87 -6.71 -46.00
CA ARG A 12 5.21 -7.78 -45.25
C ARG A 12 6.25 -8.86 -44.95
N ARG A 13 6.87 -8.85 -43.77
CA ARG A 13 7.56 -10.03 -43.23
C ARG A 13 6.90 -10.44 -41.91
N ARG A 14 6.13 -11.54 -42.00
CA ARG A 14 5.88 -12.43 -40.86
C ARG A 14 7.22 -12.75 -40.21
N SER A 15 7.37 -12.41 -38.94
CA SER A 15 8.33 -13.08 -38.08
C SER A 15 7.72 -13.24 -36.70
N SER A 16 7.59 -14.51 -36.30
CA SER A 16 7.62 -15.00 -34.91
C SER A 16 6.58 -14.43 -33.93
N GLY A 17 5.38 -15.01 -33.98
CA GLY A 17 4.37 -14.98 -32.92
C GLY A 17 4.77 -15.77 -31.66
N GLN A 18 5.97 -15.53 -31.12
CA GLN A 18 6.50 -16.27 -29.97
C GLN A 18 7.30 -15.42 -28.97
N ILE A 19 7.46 -14.12 -29.18
CA ILE A 19 8.36 -13.28 -28.35
C ILE A 19 7.63 -12.39 -27.32
N ILE A 20 6.29 -12.27 -27.37
CA ILE A 20 5.56 -11.40 -26.43
C ILE A 20 4.67 -12.24 -25.50
N ARG A 21 5.30 -13.12 -24.72
CA ARG A 21 4.65 -13.85 -23.62
C ARG A 21 5.34 -13.68 -22.26
N ASN A 22 6.44 -12.93 -22.19
CA ASN A 22 7.35 -12.98 -21.04
C ASN A 22 7.45 -11.69 -20.21
N ILE A 23 6.50 -10.76 -20.31
CA ILE A 23 6.49 -9.57 -19.44
C ILE A 23 5.17 -9.53 -18.66
N ALA A 24 5.04 -10.44 -17.71
CA ALA A 24 4.05 -10.37 -16.64
C ALA A 24 4.56 -11.16 -15.42
N THR A 25 5.79 -10.88 -15.00
CA THR A 25 6.32 -11.35 -13.72
C THR A 25 6.23 -10.21 -12.72
N VAL A 26 5.04 -9.99 -12.17
CA VAL A 26 4.86 -9.10 -11.02
C VAL A 26 4.24 -9.91 -9.89
N SER A 27 4.92 -9.86 -8.75
CA SER A 27 4.58 -10.49 -7.48
C SER A 27 3.08 -10.52 -7.17
N SER A 28 2.57 -11.70 -6.80
CA SER A 28 1.20 -11.91 -6.32
C SER A 28 0.84 -11.21 -5.00
N SER A 29 1.76 -10.47 -4.38
CA SER A 29 1.46 -9.59 -3.23
C SER A 29 1.34 -8.11 -3.59
N LEU A 30 1.77 -7.72 -4.80
CA LEU A 30 1.64 -6.38 -5.36
C LEU A 30 0.86 -6.50 -6.67
N LEU A 31 -0.41 -6.92 -6.57
CA LEU A 31 -1.33 -6.56 -7.63
C LEU A 31 -1.47 -5.04 -7.61
N PRO A 32 -1.52 -4.39 -8.78
CA PRO A 32 -1.55 -2.95 -8.87
C PRO A 32 -2.75 -2.45 -8.05
N ALA A 33 -2.44 -1.64 -7.04
CA ALA A 33 -3.40 -0.74 -6.44
C ALA A 33 -4.17 -0.07 -7.58
N PHE A 34 -5.51 -0.11 -7.51
CA PHE A 34 -6.36 0.08 -8.68
C PHE A 34 -5.89 1.28 -9.52
N GLY A 35 -5.66 1.07 -10.81
CA GLY A 35 -5.30 2.16 -11.72
C GLY A 35 -4.39 1.78 -12.87
N THR A 36 -3.65 0.67 -12.83
CA THR A 36 -3.13 0.12 -14.08
C THR A 36 -4.30 -0.55 -14.79
N VAL A 37 -4.89 0.21 -15.70
CA VAL A 37 -5.61 -0.34 -16.84
C VAL A 37 -4.62 -1.30 -17.49
N ILE A 38 -4.70 -2.59 -17.13
CA ILE A 38 -4.21 -3.63 -18.03
C ILE A 38 -5.16 -3.47 -19.21
N ASP A 39 -4.67 -2.78 -20.23
CA ASP A 39 -5.37 -2.50 -21.47
C ASP A 39 -6.21 -3.73 -21.85
N GLU A 40 -7.54 -3.55 -21.91
CA GLU A 40 -8.53 -4.63 -22.00
C GLU A 40 -8.27 -5.57 -23.20
N GLY A 41 -7.42 -5.16 -24.14
CA GLY A 41 -6.96 -5.94 -25.29
C GLY A 41 -5.96 -7.07 -25.02
N TYR A 42 -5.35 -7.20 -23.83
CA TYR A 42 -4.22 -8.14 -23.63
C TYR A 42 -4.56 -9.51 -23.03
N LEU A 43 -5.77 -9.72 -22.52
CA LEU A 43 -6.18 -11.01 -21.97
C LEU A 43 -7.24 -11.64 -22.87
N GLN A 44 -6.81 -12.31 -23.94
CA GLN A 44 -7.69 -13.22 -24.68
C GLN A 44 -7.96 -14.46 -23.83
N LEU A 45 -8.88 -14.35 -22.86
CA LEU A 45 -9.39 -15.50 -22.13
C LEU A 45 -10.26 -16.36 -23.05
N LYS A 46 -10.26 -17.67 -22.82
CA LYS A 46 -11.26 -18.57 -23.42
C LYS A 46 -12.69 -18.11 -23.15
N LYS A 47 -13.58 -18.41 -24.10
CA LYS A 47 -15.02 -18.12 -24.00
C LYS A 47 -15.59 -18.77 -22.73
N TYR A 48 -16.42 -18.02 -21.99
CA TYR A 48 -17.04 -18.43 -20.70
C TYR A 48 -16.05 -18.62 -19.54
N VAL A 49 -14.98 -17.82 -19.49
CA VAL A 49 -14.10 -17.69 -18.31
C VAL A 49 -14.13 -16.25 -17.83
N VAL A 50 -14.38 -16.05 -16.55
CA VAL A 50 -14.38 -14.73 -15.91
C VAL A 50 -12.99 -14.45 -15.37
N ALA A 51 -12.44 -13.29 -15.73
CA ALA A 51 -11.18 -12.83 -15.16
C ALA A 51 -11.39 -12.44 -13.68
N PRO A 52 -10.50 -12.85 -12.75
CA PRO A 52 -10.63 -12.52 -11.34
C PRO A 52 -10.54 -11.01 -11.05
N TYR A 53 -10.00 -10.23 -12.00
CA TYR A 53 -9.83 -8.79 -11.89
C TYR A 53 -11.00 -7.98 -12.44
N ASP A 54 -11.95 -8.63 -13.13
CA ASP A 54 -13.12 -7.96 -13.71
C ASP A 54 -13.89 -7.18 -12.63
N HIS A 55 -14.25 -5.93 -12.95
CA HIS A 55 -15.00 -5.05 -12.07
C HIS A 55 -16.33 -5.70 -11.64
N ARG A 56 -17.01 -6.41 -12.54
CA ARG A 56 -18.30 -7.06 -12.24
C ARG A 56 -18.15 -8.18 -11.22
N TYR A 57 -17.14 -9.02 -11.40
CA TYR A 57 -16.82 -10.09 -10.45
C TYR A 57 -16.37 -9.53 -9.10
N ARG A 58 -15.63 -8.42 -9.09
CA ARG A 58 -15.24 -7.73 -7.85
C ARG A 58 -16.44 -7.17 -7.10
N MET A 59 -17.39 -6.53 -7.78
CA MET A 59 -18.64 -6.08 -7.17
C MET A 59 -19.44 -7.25 -6.58
N TRP A 60 -19.51 -8.37 -7.30
CA TRP A 60 -20.13 -9.60 -6.80
C TRP A 60 -19.45 -10.11 -5.52
N GLN A 61 -18.11 -10.17 -5.50
CA GLN A 61 -17.36 -10.60 -4.31
C GLN A 61 -17.58 -9.65 -3.12
N THR A 62 -17.62 -8.33 -3.34
CA THR A 62 -17.92 -7.36 -2.28
C THR A 62 -19.35 -7.52 -1.75
N PHE A 63 -20.32 -7.73 -2.65
CA PHE A 63 -21.70 -8.02 -2.26
C PHE A 63 -21.79 -9.29 -1.39
N LEU A 64 -21.12 -10.37 -1.78
CA LEU A 64 -21.06 -11.59 -0.98
C LEU A 64 -20.44 -11.37 0.40
N VAL A 65 -19.43 -10.51 0.52
CA VAL A 65 -18.85 -10.18 1.83
C VAL A 65 -19.90 -9.56 2.77
N VAL A 66 -20.75 -8.67 2.26
CA VAL A 66 -21.85 -8.09 3.04
C VAL A 66 -22.80 -9.20 3.52
N LEU A 67 -23.15 -10.14 2.65
CA LEU A 67 -23.96 -11.30 3.01
C LEU A 67 -23.29 -12.22 4.03
N VAL A 68 -21.96 -12.36 3.99
CA VAL A 68 -21.21 -13.13 4.99
C VAL A 68 -21.28 -12.47 6.37
N VAL A 69 -21.15 -11.15 6.44
CA VAL A 69 -21.25 -10.43 7.72
C VAL A 69 -22.64 -10.61 8.33
N TYR A 70 -23.70 -10.47 7.53
CA TYR A 70 -25.08 -10.79 7.95
C TYR A 70 -25.18 -12.24 8.43
N SER A 71 -24.75 -13.20 7.60
CA SER A 71 -24.88 -14.64 7.89
C SER A 71 -24.11 -15.05 9.14
N ALA A 72 -22.94 -14.47 9.40
CA ALA A 72 -22.17 -14.73 10.61
C ALA A 72 -22.89 -14.23 11.86
N TRP A 73 -23.44 -13.01 11.82
CA TRP A 73 -24.23 -12.45 12.92
C TRP A 73 -25.51 -13.26 13.17
N ALA A 74 -26.28 -13.55 12.11
CA ALA A 74 -27.55 -14.25 12.17
C ALA A 74 -27.40 -15.69 12.68
N SER A 75 -26.39 -16.43 12.19
CA SER A 75 -26.16 -17.84 12.57
C SER A 75 -25.98 -18.06 14.09
N ILE A 76 -25.29 -17.13 14.76
CA ILE A 76 -25.06 -17.20 16.21
C ILE A 76 -26.30 -16.73 16.97
N PHE A 77 -26.99 -15.71 16.45
CA PHE A 77 -28.23 -15.20 17.03
C PHE A 77 -29.35 -16.26 17.01
N GLU A 78 -29.53 -16.95 15.88
CA GLU A 78 -30.52 -18.03 15.71
C GLU A 78 -30.30 -19.21 16.66
N LEU A 79 -29.04 -19.52 17.00
CA LEU A 79 -28.72 -20.58 17.95
C LEU A 79 -29.35 -20.30 19.32
N ALA A 80 -29.27 -19.05 19.78
CA ALA A 80 -29.72 -18.63 21.11
C ALA A 80 -31.21 -18.25 21.14
N PHE A 81 -31.70 -17.58 20.09
CA PHE A 81 -33.04 -17.00 20.05
C PHE A 81 -33.96 -17.73 19.06
N LYS A 82 -34.28 -19.00 19.35
CA LYS A 82 -35.10 -19.89 18.49
C LYS A 82 -36.44 -19.28 18.05
N LYS A 83 -37.09 -18.48 18.90
CA LYS A 83 -38.37 -17.81 18.59
C LYS A 83 -38.26 -16.75 17.48
N ALA A 84 -37.07 -16.17 17.28
CA ALA A 84 -36.80 -15.26 16.18
C ALA A 84 -36.51 -16.00 14.86
N ALA A 85 -35.99 -17.22 14.95
CA ALA A 85 -35.55 -18.02 13.81
C ALA A 85 -36.72 -18.58 12.96
N THR A 86 -37.92 -18.74 13.51
CA THR A 86 -39.08 -19.36 12.83
C THR A 86 -39.95 -18.40 12.01
N GLY A 87 -39.58 -17.12 11.91
CA GLY A 87 -40.34 -16.07 11.22
C GLY A 87 -39.71 -15.62 9.89
N THR A 88 -39.86 -14.32 9.59
CA THR A 88 -39.33 -13.66 8.37
C THR A 88 -37.83 -13.87 8.14
N LEU A 89 -37.06 -14.06 9.22
CA LEU A 89 -35.61 -14.28 9.15
C LEU A 89 -35.25 -15.51 8.31
N SER A 90 -36.00 -16.62 8.49
CA SER A 90 -35.77 -17.86 7.74
C SER A 90 -35.87 -17.71 6.22
N HIS A 91 -36.76 -16.86 5.73
CA HIS A 91 -36.89 -16.57 4.29
C HIS A 91 -35.72 -15.75 3.77
N ILE A 92 -35.20 -14.82 4.58
CA ILE A 92 -34.01 -14.04 4.26
C ILE A 92 -32.80 -14.98 4.20
N ASP A 93 -32.66 -15.88 5.16
CA ASP A 93 -31.54 -16.83 5.21
C ASP A 93 -31.55 -17.79 4.02
N LEU A 94 -32.72 -18.27 3.60
CA LEU A 94 -32.86 -19.07 2.39
C LEU A 94 -32.42 -18.28 1.14
N GLY A 95 -32.77 -17.00 1.06
CA GLY A 95 -32.31 -16.11 -0.02
C GLY A 95 -30.79 -15.94 -0.01
N VAL A 96 -30.19 -15.74 1.17
CA VAL A 96 -28.74 -15.62 1.34
C VAL A 96 -28.02 -16.91 0.95
N ASP A 97 -28.53 -18.07 1.36
CA ASP A 97 -27.99 -19.38 1.01
C ASP A 97 -28.04 -19.62 -0.52
N ALA A 98 -29.10 -19.16 -1.20
CA ALA A 98 -29.19 -19.23 -2.66
C ALA A 98 -28.09 -18.42 -3.37
N PHE A 99 -27.73 -17.23 -2.87
CA PHE A 99 -26.61 -16.45 -3.42
C PHE A 99 -25.27 -17.18 -3.28
N PHE A 100 -25.04 -17.86 -2.15
CA PHE A 100 -23.83 -18.68 -1.98
C PHE A 100 -23.83 -19.91 -2.88
N ALA A 101 -24.98 -20.53 -3.13
CA ALA A 101 -25.09 -21.62 -4.10
C ALA A 101 -24.73 -21.16 -5.53
N VAL A 102 -25.21 -19.98 -5.93
CA VAL A 102 -24.83 -19.36 -7.22
C VAL A 102 -23.32 -19.09 -7.27
N ASP A 103 -22.71 -18.62 -6.18
CA ASP A 103 -21.27 -18.37 -6.15
C ASP A 103 -20.42 -19.63 -6.27
N ILE A 104 -20.85 -20.76 -5.70
CA ILE A 104 -20.18 -22.05 -5.88
C ILE A 104 -20.14 -22.40 -7.37
N VAL A 105 -21.27 -22.26 -8.08
CA VAL A 105 -21.34 -22.51 -9.53
C VAL A 105 -20.45 -21.52 -10.29
N LEU A 106 -20.50 -20.24 -9.94
CA LEU A 106 -19.71 -19.20 -10.59
C LEU A 106 -18.20 -19.42 -10.42
N THR A 107 -17.76 -19.94 -9.27
CA THR A 107 -16.34 -20.23 -8.97
C THR A 107 -15.71 -21.22 -9.96
N PHE A 108 -16.49 -22.13 -10.57
CA PHE A 108 -15.99 -23.02 -11.62
C PHE A 108 -15.61 -22.32 -12.93
N PHE A 109 -16.09 -21.08 -13.13
CA PHE A 109 -15.82 -20.27 -14.32
C PHE A 109 -14.77 -19.18 -14.09
N VAL A 110 -14.21 -19.07 -12.88
CA VAL A 110 -13.24 -18.02 -12.54
C VAL A 110 -11.82 -18.50 -12.78
N ALA A 111 -11.06 -17.76 -13.61
CA ALA A 111 -9.66 -18.03 -13.83
C ALA A 111 -8.83 -17.79 -12.56
N TYR A 112 -7.72 -18.51 -12.42
CA TYR A 112 -6.82 -18.35 -11.26
C TYR A 112 -5.38 -18.10 -11.68
N LEU A 113 -4.63 -17.44 -10.80
CA LEU A 113 -3.19 -17.29 -10.96
C LEU A 113 -2.47 -18.54 -10.44
N ASP A 114 -1.63 -19.15 -11.28
CA ASP A 114 -0.77 -20.25 -10.86
C ASP A 114 0.44 -19.70 -10.07
N THR A 115 0.75 -20.31 -8.93
CA THR A 115 1.82 -19.84 -8.02
C THR A 115 3.22 -20.12 -8.56
N THR A 116 3.37 -21.04 -9.51
CA THR A 116 4.67 -21.41 -10.08
C THR A 116 5.00 -20.57 -11.31
N THR A 117 4.05 -20.46 -12.23
CA THR A 117 4.23 -19.73 -13.48
C THR A 117 3.86 -18.26 -13.37
N TYR A 118 3.12 -17.85 -12.34
CA TYR A 118 2.52 -16.51 -12.20
C TYR A 118 1.64 -16.09 -13.39
N LEU A 119 1.24 -17.05 -14.22
CA LEU A 119 0.35 -16.83 -15.35
C LEU A 119 -1.09 -17.15 -14.98
N LEU A 120 -2.02 -16.48 -15.67
CA LEU A 120 -3.44 -16.73 -15.53
C LEU A 120 -3.79 -18.06 -16.22
N VAL A 121 -4.38 -18.99 -15.49
CA VAL A 121 -4.88 -20.26 -16.00
C VAL A 121 -6.38 -20.15 -16.28
N ASP A 122 -6.76 -20.35 -17.54
CA ASP A 122 -8.12 -20.20 -18.06
C ASP A 122 -8.75 -21.53 -18.52
N ASP A 123 -8.12 -22.66 -18.23
CA ASP A 123 -8.61 -23.99 -18.61
C ASP A 123 -9.65 -24.53 -17.60
N HIS A 124 -10.91 -24.66 -18.03
CA HIS A 124 -12.03 -25.13 -17.19
C HIS A 124 -11.73 -26.46 -16.49
N LYS A 125 -11.02 -27.39 -17.14
CA LYS A 125 -10.68 -28.68 -16.51
C LYS A 125 -9.76 -28.47 -15.32
N LYS A 126 -8.71 -27.64 -15.49
CA LYS A 126 -7.76 -27.32 -14.42
C LYS A 126 -8.42 -26.57 -13.28
N ILE A 127 -9.30 -25.61 -13.60
CA ILE A 127 -10.10 -24.86 -12.62
C ILE A 127 -10.96 -25.81 -11.78
N ALA A 128 -11.75 -26.66 -12.44
CA ALA A 128 -12.63 -27.61 -11.76
C ALA A 128 -11.83 -28.62 -10.91
N THR A 129 -10.76 -29.22 -11.44
CA THR A 129 -9.92 -30.14 -10.67
C THR A 129 -9.30 -29.47 -9.46
N ARG A 130 -8.85 -28.22 -9.58
CA ARG A 130 -8.24 -27.48 -8.47
C ARG A 130 -9.26 -27.19 -7.37
N TYR A 131 -10.50 -26.89 -7.74
CA TYR A 131 -11.55 -26.60 -6.77
C TYR A 131 -12.05 -27.88 -6.08
N LEU A 132 -12.31 -28.95 -6.84
CA LEU A 132 -12.85 -30.22 -6.35
C LEU A 132 -11.85 -31.04 -5.51
N THR A 133 -10.55 -31.00 -5.84
CA THR A 133 -9.55 -31.76 -5.07
C THR A 133 -9.24 -31.13 -3.71
N LYS A 134 -9.60 -29.87 -3.49
CA LYS A 134 -9.35 -29.19 -2.22
C LYS A 134 -10.52 -29.37 -1.26
N PRO A 135 -10.24 -29.47 0.06
CA PRO A 135 -11.29 -29.60 1.08
C PRO A 135 -12.22 -28.38 1.16
N TRP A 136 -11.83 -27.25 0.55
CA TRP A 136 -12.65 -26.04 0.51
C TRP A 136 -14.00 -26.27 -0.18
N PHE A 137 -14.07 -27.09 -1.23
CA PHE A 137 -15.33 -27.36 -1.93
C PHE A 137 -16.36 -28.05 -1.02
N ILE A 138 -15.94 -29.10 -0.30
CA ILE A 138 -16.82 -29.85 0.61
C ILE A 138 -17.37 -28.90 1.69
N MET A 139 -16.51 -28.07 2.27
CA MET A 139 -16.93 -27.12 3.29
C MET A 139 -17.79 -25.98 2.73
N ASP A 140 -17.53 -25.51 1.52
CA ASP A 140 -18.36 -24.49 0.86
C ASP A 140 -19.77 -25.05 0.61
N VAL A 141 -19.89 -26.28 0.12
CA VAL A 141 -21.18 -26.98 -0.06
C VAL A 141 -21.87 -27.21 1.28
N ALA A 142 -21.18 -27.78 2.27
CA ALA A 142 -21.74 -28.04 3.60
C ALA A 142 -22.24 -26.74 4.26
N SER A 143 -21.50 -25.64 4.13
CA SER A 143 -21.91 -24.34 4.68
C SER A 143 -23.11 -23.73 3.95
N THR A 144 -23.47 -24.20 2.75
CA THR A 144 -24.55 -23.65 1.89
C THR A 144 -25.87 -24.42 2.04
N LEU A 145 -25.84 -25.64 2.57
CA LEU A 145 -27.05 -26.45 2.72
C LEU A 145 -27.94 -25.92 3.86
N PRO A 146 -29.24 -25.65 3.60
CA PRO A 146 -30.17 -25.18 4.61
C PRO A 146 -30.68 -26.34 5.47
N PHE A 147 -29.80 -26.91 6.31
CA PHE A 147 -30.08 -28.13 7.08
C PHE A 147 -31.35 -28.03 7.95
N GLN A 148 -31.62 -26.87 8.54
CA GLN A 148 -32.79 -26.66 9.40
C GLN A 148 -34.11 -26.70 8.60
N THR A 149 -34.12 -26.12 7.39
CA THR A 149 -35.31 -26.14 6.51
C THR A 149 -35.52 -27.53 5.90
N ILE A 150 -34.44 -28.21 5.51
CA ILE A 150 -34.52 -29.59 5.01
C ILE A 150 -35.07 -30.50 6.11
N TYR A 151 -34.55 -30.38 7.34
CA TYR A 151 -35.01 -31.21 8.44
C TYR A 151 -36.47 -30.94 8.84
N SER A 152 -36.90 -29.68 8.93
CA SER A 152 -38.30 -29.37 9.28
C SER A 152 -39.31 -29.92 8.27
N ILE A 153 -38.92 -30.03 6.99
CA ILE A 153 -39.74 -30.63 5.94
C ILE A 153 -39.74 -32.16 6.01
N PHE A 154 -38.59 -32.79 6.25
CA PHE A 154 -38.45 -34.26 6.20
C PHE A 154 -38.81 -34.97 7.52
N SER A 155 -38.66 -34.30 8.66
CA SER A 155 -38.75 -34.91 9.98
C SER A 155 -39.80 -34.21 10.84
N SER A 156 -41.07 -34.46 10.53
CA SER A 156 -42.22 -34.07 11.39
C SER A 156 -42.30 -34.87 12.72
N ARG A 157 -41.36 -35.79 13.02
CA ARG A 157 -41.51 -36.80 14.10
C ARG A 157 -40.29 -37.12 14.98
N MET A 158 -39.16 -36.40 14.89
CA MET A 158 -37.98 -36.69 15.75
C MET A 158 -37.54 -35.51 16.61
N ASN A 159 -37.27 -35.79 17.89
CA ASN A 159 -36.91 -34.83 18.96
C ASN A 159 -35.43 -34.35 18.93
N HIS A 160 -34.77 -34.35 17.76
CA HIS A 160 -33.35 -33.96 17.65
C HIS A 160 -33.13 -32.52 17.15
N GLU A 161 -34.06 -31.60 17.40
CA GLU A 161 -33.97 -30.20 16.94
C GLU A 161 -32.68 -29.48 17.38
N GLU A 162 -32.10 -29.87 18.52
CA GLU A 162 -30.90 -29.24 19.07
C GLU A 162 -29.63 -29.49 18.25
N VAL A 163 -29.44 -30.72 17.73
CA VAL A 163 -28.26 -31.09 16.94
C VAL A 163 -28.22 -30.31 15.62
N PHE A 164 -29.37 -30.07 15.01
CA PHE A 164 -29.48 -29.34 13.76
C PHE A 164 -29.26 -27.83 13.93
N GLY A 165 -29.53 -27.26 15.11
CA GLY A 165 -29.15 -25.88 15.44
C GLY A 165 -27.64 -25.65 15.39
N PHE A 166 -26.85 -26.62 15.86
CA PHE A 166 -25.39 -26.55 15.78
C PHE A 166 -24.84 -26.70 14.36
N LEU A 167 -25.51 -27.46 13.48
CA LEU A 167 -25.13 -27.57 12.07
C LEU A 167 -25.24 -26.23 11.33
N ASN A 168 -26.10 -25.31 11.80
CA ASN A 168 -26.21 -23.97 11.24
C ASN A 168 -24.92 -23.15 11.43
N LEU A 169 -24.11 -23.46 12.46
CA LEU A 169 -22.80 -22.82 12.67
C LEU A 169 -21.78 -23.16 11.59
N LEU A 170 -22.02 -24.18 10.74
CA LEU A 170 -21.20 -24.42 9.55
C LEU A 170 -21.20 -23.23 8.60
N ARG A 171 -22.23 -22.37 8.64
CA ARG A 171 -22.27 -21.09 7.91
C ARG A 171 -21.11 -20.15 8.30
N LEU A 172 -20.55 -20.26 9.52
CA LEU A 172 -19.39 -19.46 9.94
C LEU A 172 -18.14 -19.75 9.10
N TRP A 173 -18.06 -20.89 8.40
CA TRP A 173 -17.02 -21.17 7.41
C TRP A 173 -16.89 -20.06 6.35
N ARG A 174 -18.02 -19.41 6.01
CA ARG A 174 -18.08 -18.34 5.01
C ARG A 174 -17.24 -17.11 5.41
N LEU A 175 -16.93 -16.92 6.71
CA LEU A 175 -16.07 -15.84 7.22
C LEU A 175 -14.66 -15.83 6.61
N ARG A 176 -14.19 -16.96 6.07
CA ARG A 176 -12.96 -17.04 5.27
C ARG A 176 -12.92 -15.98 4.16
N ARG A 177 -14.07 -15.65 3.55
CA ARG A 177 -14.17 -14.61 2.50
C ARG A 177 -13.86 -13.21 3.05
N VAL A 178 -14.31 -12.92 4.27
CA VAL A 178 -13.99 -11.66 4.97
C VAL A 178 -12.49 -11.59 5.28
N SER A 179 -11.89 -12.69 5.74
CA SER A 179 -10.44 -12.78 5.95
C SER A 179 -9.66 -12.53 4.65
N GLN A 180 -10.09 -13.12 3.53
CA GLN A 180 -9.51 -12.87 2.21
C GLN A 180 -9.72 -11.43 1.71
N LEU A 181 -10.80 -10.76 2.10
CA LEU A 181 -10.99 -9.34 1.82
C LEU A 181 -9.96 -8.50 2.58
N PHE A 182 -9.81 -8.72 3.90
CA PHE A 182 -8.83 -7.96 4.69
C PHE A 182 -7.40 -8.18 4.20
N ILE A 183 -7.01 -9.39 3.81
CA ILE A 183 -5.69 -9.66 3.20
C ILE A 183 -5.50 -8.84 1.90
N ARG A 184 -6.57 -8.64 1.12
CA ARG A 184 -6.52 -7.83 -0.11
C ARG A 184 -6.46 -6.34 0.20
N LEU A 185 -7.29 -5.86 1.14
CA LEU A 185 -7.31 -4.45 1.55
C LEU A 185 -6.00 -4.02 2.21
N GLU A 186 -5.39 -4.89 3.02
CA GLU A 186 -4.09 -4.61 3.67
C GLU A 186 -2.95 -4.44 2.65
N LYS A 187 -3.08 -5.01 1.44
CA LYS A 187 -2.09 -4.91 0.35
C LYS A 187 -2.39 -3.78 -0.64
N ASP A 188 -3.60 -3.22 -0.63
CA ASP A 188 -4.01 -2.16 -1.55
C ASP A 188 -3.56 -0.80 -1.01
N THR A 189 -2.65 -0.13 -1.72
CA THR A 189 -2.06 1.15 -1.28
C THR A 189 -3.04 2.31 -1.24
N ARG A 190 -4.23 2.18 -1.86
CA ARG A 190 -5.28 3.21 -1.82
C ARG A 190 -6.01 3.25 -0.49
N PHE A 191 -5.98 2.15 0.26
CA PHE A 191 -6.54 2.09 1.60
C PHE A 191 -5.45 2.29 2.64
N SER A 192 -5.77 3.06 3.67
CA SER A 192 -4.86 3.21 4.80
C SER A 192 -4.70 1.87 5.52
N TYR A 193 -3.45 1.40 5.62
CA TYR A 193 -3.10 0.19 6.35
C TYR A 193 -3.56 0.25 7.81
N PHE A 194 -3.40 1.42 8.45
CA PHE A 194 -3.83 1.66 9.82
C PHE A 194 -5.33 1.41 10.01
N TRP A 195 -6.16 2.06 9.21
CA TRP A 195 -7.63 1.94 9.32
C TRP A 195 -8.13 0.54 8.97
N THR A 196 -7.53 -0.09 7.95
CA THR A 196 -7.89 -1.46 7.55
C THR A 196 -7.67 -2.45 8.69
N ARG A 197 -6.51 -2.38 9.37
CA ARG A 197 -6.22 -3.24 10.52
C ARG A 197 -7.07 -2.88 11.73
N TYR A 198 -7.33 -1.59 11.97
CA TYR A 198 -8.22 -1.15 13.05
C TYR A 198 -9.64 -1.74 12.91
N PHE A 199 -10.28 -1.60 11.75
CA PHE A 199 -11.62 -2.14 11.52
C PHE A 199 -11.67 -3.67 11.60
N LYS A 200 -10.60 -4.36 11.16
CA LYS A 200 -10.47 -5.81 11.32
C LYS A 200 -10.51 -6.22 12.80
N LEU A 201 -9.76 -5.52 13.65
CA LEU A 201 -9.70 -5.81 15.10
C LEU A 201 -11.06 -5.54 15.76
N VAL A 202 -11.69 -4.40 15.43
CA VAL A 202 -13.05 -4.08 15.91
C VAL A 202 -14.06 -5.16 15.51
N GLY A 203 -14.03 -5.61 14.24
CA GLY A 203 -14.93 -6.65 13.75
C GLY A 203 -14.75 -7.99 14.47
N VAL A 204 -13.51 -8.41 14.73
CA VAL A 204 -13.21 -9.63 15.51
C VAL A 204 -13.73 -9.50 16.94
N THR A 205 -13.52 -8.36 17.59
CA THR A 205 -14.01 -8.11 18.96
C THR A 205 -15.54 -8.14 19.03
N LEU A 206 -16.22 -7.44 18.11
CA LEU A 206 -17.69 -7.42 18.07
C LEU A 206 -18.27 -8.82 17.84
N LEU A 207 -17.66 -9.62 16.95
CA LEU A 207 -18.09 -10.99 16.71
C LEU A 207 -17.88 -11.86 17.96
N ALA A 208 -16.76 -11.70 18.68
CA ALA A 208 -16.48 -12.45 19.90
C ALA A 208 -17.49 -12.13 21.02
N VAL A 209 -17.79 -10.84 21.23
CA VAL A 209 -18.82 -10.39 22.20
C VAL A 209 -20.18 -10.97 21.84
N HIS A 210 -20.62 -10.80 20.59
CA HIS A 210 -21.90 -11.33 20.12
C HIS A 210 -21.99 -12.86 20.29
N SER A 211 -20.91 -13.56 19.97
CA SER A 211 -20.83 -15.02 20.11
C SER A 211 -20.99 -15.46 21.57
N ALA A 212 -20.23 -14.85 22.47
CA ALA A 212 -20.27 -15.19 23.89
C ALA A 212 -21.63 -14.83 24.50
N ALA A 213 -22.20 -13.67 24.16
CA ALA A 213 -23.53 -13.27 24.61
C ALA A 213 -24.60 -14.29 24.22
N CYS A 214 -24.63 -14.71 22.95
CA CYS A 214 -25.61 -15.67 22.46
C CYS A 214 -25.41 -17.06 23.07
N ILE A 215 -24.17 -17.56 23.17
CA ILE A 215 -23.89 -18.86 23.80
C ILE A 215 -24.27 -18.86 25.28
N TYR A 216 -24.00 -17.77 26.00
CA TYR A 216 -24.33 -17.65 27.42
C TYR A 216 -25.84 -17.55 27.68
N PHE A 217 -26.57 -16.87 26.80
CA PHE A 217 -28.03 -16.89 26.82
C PHE A 217 -28.59 -18.28 26.51
N TRP A 218 -28.05 -18.96 25.49
CA TRP A 218 -28.44 -20.33 25.14
C TRP A 218 -28.25 -21.29 26.31
N LEU A 219 -27.16 -21.15 27.07
CA LEU A 219 -26.90 -21.96 28.27
C LEU A 219 -27.98 -21.75 29.35
N ALA A 220 -28.37 -20.50 29.61
CA ALA A 220 -29.43 -20.19 30.58
C ALA A 220 -30.81 -20.66 30.08
N TYR A 221 -31.12 -20.50 28.79
CA TYR A 221 -32.41 -20.87 28.23
C TYR A 221 -32.69 -22.38 28.33
N ASN A 222 -31.67 -23.21 28.15
CA ASN A 222 -31.80 -24.68 28.23
C ASN A 222 -31.61 -25.25 29.64
N HIS A 223 -31.39 -24.40 30.65
CA HIS A 223 -31.29 -24.87 32.03
C HIS A 223 -32.69 -25.27 32.55
N PRO A 224 -32.81 -26.40 33.29
CA PRO A 224 -34.11 -26.91 33.76
C PRO A 224 -34.76 -26.02 34.82
N LEU A 225 -33.96 -25.35 35.65
CA LEU A 225 -34.41 -24.41 36.68
C LEU A 225 -34.12 -22.99 36.21
N GLU A 226 -35.17 -22.22 35.89
CA GLU A 226 -35.03 -20.91 35.26
C GLU A 226 -34.41 -19.87 36.21
N ASP A 227 -34.81 -19.92 37.48
CA ASP A 227 -34.38 -18.98 38.53
C ASP A 227 -32.91 -19.19 38.97
N GLU A 228 -32.32 -20.36 38.66
CA GLU A 228 -30.93 -20.70 39.00
C GLU A 228 -29.95 -20.41 37.83
N THR A 229 -30.15 -19.29 37.15
CA THR A 229 -29.32 -18.85 36.03
C THR A 229 -28.87 -17.40 36.20
N TRP A 230 -27.81 -17.01 35.48
CA TRP A 230 -27.25 -15.66 35.55
C TRP A 230 -28.23 -14.52 35.23
N ILE A 231 -29.28 -14.81 34.44
CA ILE A 231 -30.32 -13.85 34.06
C ILE A 231 -31.61 -14.09 34.85
N GLY A 232 -31.94 -15.34 35.16
CA GLY A 232 -33.16 -15.69 35.89
C GLY A 232 -33.14 -15.25 37.34
N SER A 233 -31.97 -15.09 37.96
CA SER A 233 -31.85 -14.53 39.32
C SER A 233 -32.27 -13.07 39.41
N GLU A 234 -32.12 -12.30 38.33
CA GLU A 234 -32.43 -10.86 38.28
C GLU A 234 -33.75 -10.57 37.56
N VAL A 235 -34.08 -11.35 36.53
CA VAL A 235 -35.26 -11.14 35.68
C VAL A 235 -36.15 -12.38 35.74
N ASN A 236 -37.21 -12.27 36.54
CA ASN A 236 -38.24 -13.31 36.61
C ASN A 236 -38.89 -13.54 35.24
N ASP A 237 -39.06 -14.81 34.89
CA ASP A 237 -39.74 -15.28 33.69
C ASP A 237 -39.13 -14.72 32.39
N PHE A 238 -37.80 -14.70 32.31
CA PHE A 238 -37.07 -14.10 31.18
C PHE A 238 -37.33 -14.79 29.83
N LYS A 239 -37.79 -16.05 29.82
CA LYS A 239 -38.09 -16.80 28.59
C LYS A 239 -39.32 -16.28 27.84
N HIS A 240 -40.30 -15.74 28.57
CA HIS A 240 -41.53 -15.19 27.99
C HIS A 240 -41.44 -13.69 27.66
N ARG A 241 -40.37 -13.01 28.09
CA ARG A 241 -40.10 -11.60 27.78
C ARG A 241 -39.69 -11.39 26.32
N SER A 242 -39.57 -10.12 25.94
CA SER A 242 -39.15 -9.73 24.60
C SER A 242 -37.71 -10.15 24.31
N ILE A 243 -37.44 -10.67 23.11
CA ILE A 243 -36.10 -11.06 22.62
C ILE A 243 -35.09 -9.90 22.77
N TRP A 244 -35.53 -8.66 22.53
CA TRP A 244 -34.69 -7.47 22.66
C TRP A 244 -34.14 -7.27 24.08
N LEU A 245 -34.98 -7.48 25.11
CA LEU A 245 -34.58 -7.39 26.51
C LEU A 245 -33.47 -8.41 26.79
N SER A 246 -33.74 -9.67 26.49
CA SER A 246 -32.79 -10.77 26.71
C SER A 246 -31.46 -10.55 25.98
N TYR A 247 -31.51 -10.16 24.70
CA TYR A 247 -30.31 -9.85 23.92
C TYR A 247 -29.51 -8.69 24.50
N THR A 248 -30.18 -7.65 24.99
CA THR A 248 -29.52 -6.50 25.62
C THR A 248 -28.78 -6.90 26.89
N TYR A 249 -29.40 -7.70 27.76
CA TYR A 249 -28.76 -8.23 28.97
C TYR A 249 -27.56 -9.12 28.64
N SER A 250 -27.69 -9.99 27.63
CA SER A 250 -26.60 -10.88 27.21
C SER A 250 -25.41 -10.12 26.63
N MET A 251 -25.66 -9.11 25.79
CA MET A 251 -24.62 -8.25 25.24
C MET A 251 -23.95 -7.42 26.33
N TYR A 252 -24.73 -6.85 27.26
CA TYR A 252 -24.21 -6.10 28.40
C TYR A 252 -23.27 -6.97 29.25
N TRP A 253 -23.71 -8.17 29.64
CA TRP A 253 -22.89 -9.13 30.39
C TRP A 253 -21.57 -9.45 29.65
N SER A 254 -21.66 -9.74 28.35
CA SER A 254 -20.50 -10.13 27.53
C SER A 254 -19.48 -8.99 27.41
N ILE A 255 -19.95 -7.75 27.20
CA ILE A 255 -19.10 -6.55 27.11
C ILE A 255 -18.42 -6.29 28.46
N VAL A 256 -19.19 -6.24 29.55
CA VAL A 256 -18.66 -5.95 30.91
C VAL A 256 -17.59 -6.95 31.32
N THR A 257 -17.77 -8.22 30.94
CA THR A 257 -16.80 -9.29 31.20
C THR A 257 -15.59 -9.23 30.26
N LEU A 258 -15.78 -8.93 28.97
CA LEU A 258 -14.67 -8.74 28.02
C LEU A 258 -13.78 -7.56 28.43
N THR A 259 -14.38 -6.42 28.79
CA THR A 259 -13.66 -5.20 29.18
C THR A 259 -13.14 -5.27 30.61
N THR A 260 -13.28 -6.42 31.30
CA THR A 260 -12.81 -6.65 32.66
C THR A 260 -13.33 -5.63 33.69
N VAL A 261 -14.53 -5.08 33.45
CA VAL A 261 -15.19 -4.14 34.38
C VAL A 261 -15.85 -4.90 35.52
N GLY A 262 -16.64 -5.93 35.20
CA GLY A 262 -17.17 -6.89 36.17
C GLY A 262 -17.96 -6.28 37.33
N TYR A 263 -19.07 -5.57 37.07
CA TYR A 263 -19.90 -4.97 38.13
C TYR A 263 -20.45 -6.00 39.15
N GLY A 264 -20.68 -7.24 38.72
CA GLY A 264 -21.14 -8.34 39.57
C GLY A 264 -22.67 -8.48 39.68
N ASP A 265 -23.40 -7.59 39.01
CA ASP A 265 -24.87 -7.64 38.87
C ASP A 265 -25.34 -8.88 38.11
N LEU A 266 -24.59 -9.29 37.07
CA LEU A 266 -24.85 -10.53 36.32
C LEU A 266 -23.68 -11.49 36.50
N HIS A 267 -23.92 -12.58 37.24
CA HIS A 267 -22.89 -13.56 37.58
C HIS A 267 -23.39 -14.99 37.44
N ALA A 268 -22.46 -15.94 37.26
CA ALA A 268 -22.80 -17.35 37.09
C ALA A 268 -23.34 -17.95 38.39
N VAL A 269 -24.53 -18.55 38.32
CA VAL A 269 -25.18 -19.19 39.47
C VAL A 269 -24.90 -20.68 39.44
N ASN A 270 -25.17 -21.34 38.30
CA ASN A 270 -25.01 -22.78 38.14
C ASN A 270 -23.59 -23.19 37.72
N THR A 271 -23.29 -24.49 37.86
CA THR A 271 -21.96 -25.04 37.56
C THR A 271 -21.59 -24.93 36.09
N GLY A 272 -22.55 -25.08 35.17
CA GLY A 272 -22.31 -24.96 33.73
C GLY A 272 -21.87 -23.55 33.33
N GLU A 273 -22.56 -22.53 33.83
CA GLU A 273 -22.21 -21.12 33.64
C GLU A 273 -20.84 -20.80 34.23
N LYS A 274 -20.51 -21.33 35.41
CA LYS A 274 -19.20 -21.15 36.05
C LYS A 274 -18.08 -21.68 35.16
N VAL A 275 -18.23 -22.89 34.61
CA VAL A 275 -17.25 -23.50 33.71
C VAL A 275 -17.12 -22.68 32.42
N PHE A 276 -18.23 -22.25 31.81
CA PHE A 276 -18.19 -21.38 30.63
C PHE A 276 -17.45 -20.07 30.90
N ASN A 277 -17.75 -19.42 32.03
CA ASN A 277 -17.10 -18.16 32.42
C ASN A 277 -15.61 -18.32 32.65
N MET A 278 -15.16 -19.45 33.22
CA MET A 278 -13.72 -19.73 33.36
C MET A 278 -13.02 -19.73 31.99
N PHE A 279 -13.58 -20.42 30.99
CA PHE A 279 -13.02 -20.45 29.64
C PHE A 279 -13.12 -19.10 28.93
N TYR A 280 -14.24 -18.40 29.07
CA TYR A 280 -14.44 -17.09 28.45
C TYR A 280 -13.50 -16.03 29.03
N MET A 281 -13.30 -16.00 30.35
CA MET A 281 -12.33 -15.10 30.98
C MET A 281 -10.89 -15.39 30.52
N LEU A 282 -10.51 -16.67 30.39
CA LEU A 282 -9.19 -17.05 29.85
C LEU A 282 -9.02 -16.58 28.40
N PHE A 283 -10.05 -16.75 27.57
CA PHE A 283 -10.08 -16.25 26.20
C PHE A 283 -9.96 -14.71 26.15
N ASN A 284 -10.65 -13.99 27.03
CA ASN A 284 -10.63 -12.52 27.09
C ASN A 284 -9.24 -11.97 27.44
N ILE A 285 -8.50 -12.62 28.34
CA ILE A 285 -7.11 -12.25 28.63
C ILE A 285 -6.26 -12.31 27.35
N GLY A 286 -6.37 -13.40 26.58
CA GLY A 286 -5.67 -13.58 25.32
C GLY A 286 -6.09 -12.56 24.25
N LEU A 287 -7.40 -12.34 24.09
CA LEU A 287 -7.94 -11.38 23.11
C LEU A 287 -7.50 -9.95 23.44
N THR A 288 -7.58 -9.53 24.70
CA THR A 288 -7.17 -8.18 25.13
C THR A 288 -5.66 -7.97 24.93
N ALA A 289 -4.82 -8.96 25.26
CA ALA A 289 -3.38 -8.90 24.98
C ALA A 289 -3.09 -8.77 23.47
N TYR A 290 -3.81 -9.53 22.64
CA TYR A 290 -3.71 -9.42 21.18
C TYR A 290 -4.11 -8.03 20.67
N LEU A 291 -5.23 -7.46 21.16
CA LEU A 291 -5.68 -6.13 20.76
C LEU A 291 -4.66 -5.05 21.13
N ILE A 292 -4.16 -5.05 22.37
CA ILE A 292 -3.14 -4.11 22.83
C ILE A 292 -1.87 -4.23 21.98
N GLY A 293 -1.37 -5.45 21.75
CA GLY A 293 -0.17 -5.68 20.95
C GLY A 293 -0.30 -5.15 19.51
N ASN A 294 -1.46 -5.35 18.88
CA ASN A 294 -1.71 -4.83 17.54
C ASN A 294 -1.81 -3.30 17.52
N MET A 295 -2.50 -2.69 18.49
CA MET A 295 -2.62 -1.23 18.57
C MET A 295 -1.27 -0.57 18.82
N THR A 296 -0.43 -1.13 19.70
CA THR A 296 0.93 -0.64 19.92
C THR A 296 1.76 -0.68 18.63
N ASN A 297 1.70 -1.78 17.86
CA ASN A 297 2.42 -1.89 16.59
C ASN A 297 1.98 -0.80 15.59
N LEU A 298 0.67 -0.57 15.47
CA LEU A 298 0.12 0.47 14.61
C LEU A 298 0.57 1.89 15.03
N VAL A 299 0.56 2.18 16.32
CA VAL A 299 0.99 3.49 16.85
C VAL A 299 2.49 3.70 16.63
N VAL A 300 3.32 2.68 16.90
CA VAL A 300 4.76 2.74 16.66
C VAL A 300 5.05 3.01 15.18
N HIS A 301 4.41 2.27 14.27
CA HIS A 301 4.59 2.45 12.84
C HIS A 301 4.22 3.87 12.38
N SER A 302 3.12 4.45 12.90
CA SER A 302 2.72 5.81 12.57
C SER A 302 3.71 6.88 13.04
N ALA A 303 4.55 6.58 14.03
CA ALA A 303 5.47 7.53 14.64
C ALA A 303 6.93 7.35 14.17
N VAL A 304 7.22 6.37 13.31
CA VAL A 304 8.61 6.02 12.88
C VAL A 304 9.38 7.22 12.35
N GLN A 305 8.82 8.01 11.43
CA GLN A 305 9.52 9.15 10.85
C GLN A 305 9.84 10.23 11.88
N THR A 306 8.89 10.50 12.78
CA THR A 306 9.08 11.46 13.88
C THR A 306 10.17 11.01 14.84
N PHE A 307 10.21 9.72 15.18
CA PHE A 307 11.27 9.17 16.01
C PHE A 307 12.63 9.22 15.32
N ALA A 308 12.72 8.82 14.04
CA ALA A 308 13.96 8.89 13.27
C ALA A 308 14.53 10.33 13.18
N MET A 309 13.65 11.33 13.01
CA MET A 309 14.04 12.74 13.05
C MET A 309 14.60 13.14 14.42
N ARG A 310 13.90 12.79 15.51
CA ARG A 310 14.32 13.12 16.87
C ARG A 310 15.65 12.45 17.24
N ASP A 311 15.82 11.18 16.88
CA ASP A 311 17.05 10.43 17.14
C ASP A 311 18.25 11.06 16.42
N SER A 312 18.08 11.40 15.13
CA SER A 312 19.13 12.08 14.35
C SER A 312 19.51 13.45 14.93
N ILE A 313 18.53 14.23 15.40
CA ILE A 313 18.78 15.51 16.08
C ILE A 313 19.56 15.29 17.38
N ASN A 314 19.16 14.31 18.18
CA ASN A 314 19.82 13.99 19.45
C ASN A 314 21.27 13.53 19.25
N ASP A 315 21.54 12.74 18.22
CA ASP A 315 22.90 12.28 17.87
C ASP A 315 23.82 13.46 17.51
N ILE A 316 23.29 14.43 16.74
CA ILE A 316 24.04 15.64 16.37
C ILE A 316 24.29 16.54 17.57
N LEU A 317 23.30 16.73 18.43
CA LEU A 317 23.48 17.47 19.69
C LEU A 317 24.52 16.80 20.58
N ARG A 318 24.51 15.47 20.67
CA ARG A 318 25.50 14.70 21.43
C ARG A 318 26.90 14.90 20.86
N TYR A 319 27.07 14.85 19.54
CA TYR A 319 28.35 15.13 18.88
C TYR A 319 28.83 16.55 19.14
N ALA A 320 27.94 17.53 18.97
CA ALA A 320 28.29 18.94 19.11
C ALA A 320 28.68 19.31 20.54
N ASN A 321 27.97 18.77 21.53
CA ASN A 321 28.27 18.98 22.95
C ASN A 321 29.56 18.28 23.37
N LYS A 322 29.79 17.03 22.92
CA LYS A 322 31.02 16.29 23.19
C LYS A 322 32.26 17.05 22.70
N ASN A 323 32.17 17.68 21.54
CA ASN A 323 33.26 18.43 20.92
C ASN A 323 33.27 19.93 21.27
N ARG A 324 32.36 20.40 22.15
CA ARG A 324 32.25 21.81 22.57
C ARG A 324 32.17 22.78 21.39
N LEU A 325 31.35 22.43 20.39
CA LEU A 325 31.16 23.30 19.22
C LEU A 325 30.50 24.64 19.63
N PRO A 326 30.83 25.75 18.94
CA PRO A 326 30.15 27.04 19.10
C PRO A 326 28.64 26.92 18.83
N GLU A 327 27.82 27.70 19.55
CA GLU A 327 26.36 27.69 19.38
C GLU A 327 25.92 28.00 17.94
N ASN A 328 26.62 28.91 17.25
CA ASN A 328 26.34 29.22 15.85
C ASN A 328 26.46 27.99 14.93
N LEU A 329 27.43 27.10 15.17
CA LEU A 329 27.57 25.86 14.40
C LEU A 329 26.50 24.84 14.78
N LYS A 330 26.11 24.77 16.06
CA LYS A 330 25.00 23.90 16.51
C LYS A 330 23.70 24.27 15.83
N GLU A 331 23.34 25.55 15.83
CA GLU A 331 22.13 26.06 15.19
C GLU A 331 22.12 25.75 13.69
N GLN A 332 23.26 25.92 13.01
CA GLN A 332 23.40 25.58 11.59
C GLN A 332 23.20 24.08 11.34
N MET A 333 23.80 23.21 12.15
CA MET A 333 23.62 21.76 12.05
C MET A 333 22.16 21.36 12.26
N LEU A 334 21.50 21.90 13.30
CA LEU A 334 20.09 21.63 13.60
C LEU A 334 19.16 22.10 12.48
N ALA A 335 19.35 23.32 12.00
CA ALA A 335 18.55 23.88 10.93
C ALA A 335 18.68 23.04 9.64
N HIS A 336 19.91 22.62 9.31
CA HIS A 336 20.15 21.74 8.17
C HIS A 336 19.42 20.40 8.31
N MET A 337 19.45 19.78 9.49
CA MET A 337 18.79 18.49 9.72
C MET A 337 17.27 18.58 9.71
N GLN A 338 16.68 19.57 10.37
CA GLN A 338 15.23 19.78 10.35
C GLN A 338 14.74 19.97 8.92
N LEU A 339 15.51 20.73 8.14
CA LEU A 339 15.22 20.97 6.75
C LEU A 339 15.38 19.70 5.91
N LYS A 340 16.45 18.91 6.12
CA LYS A 340 16.64 17.60 5.51
C LYS A 340 15.44 16.67 5.72
N PHE A 341 14.89 16.61 6.95
CA PHE A 341 13.70 15.78 7.24
C PHE A 341 12.42 16.34 6.64
N LYS A 342 12.24 17.67 6.63
CA LYS A 342 11.10 18.31 5.94
C LYS A 342 11.13 18.10 4.43
N THR A 343 12.33 18.04 3.84
CA THR A 343 12.53 17.79 2.41
C THR A 343 12.83 16.33 2.11
N ALA A 344 12.75 15.42 3.09
CA ALA A 344 13.04 14.00 2.87
C ALA A 344 12.01 13.36 1.95
N GLU A 345 10.75 13.81 1.99
CA GLU A 345 9.71 13.43 1.03
C GLU A 345 10.05 13.82 -0.42
N LEU A 346 10.97 14.79 -0.60
CA LEU A 346 11.43 15.27 -1.91
C LEU A 346 12.70 14.57 -2.38
N LYS A 347 13.40 13.81 -1.51
CA LYS A 347 14.56 13.02 -1.90
C LYS A 347 14.10 11.77 -2.68
N GLN A 348 13.89 11.96 -3.98
CA GLN A 348 13.46 10.91 -4.91
C GLN A 348 14.56 9.87 -5.19
N GLU A 349 15.84 10.15 -4.92
CA GLU A 349 16.95 9.25 -5.28
C GLU A 349 16.82 7.84 -4.67
N GLU A 350 16.54 7.73 -3.37
CA GLU A 350 16.35 6.41 -2.71
C GLU A 350 15.16 5.64 -3.31
N VAL A 351 14.12 6.34 -3.80
CA VAL A 351 12.93 5.72 -4.42
C VAL A 351 13.24 5.25 -5.85
N LEU A 352 14.14 5.95 -6.56
CA LEU A 352 14.49 5.64 -7.94
C LEU A 352 15.56 4.54 -8.05
N GLU A 353 16.32 4.26 -6.99
CA GLU A 353 17.33 3.19 -6.95
C GLU A 353 16.73 1.79 -7.13
N ASP A 354 15.56 1.55 -6.53
CA ASP A 354 14.84 0.27 -6.65
C ASP A 354 14.23 0.04 -8.05
N LEU A 355 14.18 1.09 -8.89
CA LEU A 355 13.61 1.00 -10.23
C LEU A 355 14.62 0.48 -11.26
N PRO A 356 14.19 -0.38 -12.20
CA PRO A 356 15.01 -0.79 -13.34
C PRO A 356 15.58 0.40 -14.12
N LYS A 357 16.82 0.28 -14.62
CA LYS A 357 17.53 1.34 -15.37
C LYS A 357 16.68 1.96 -16.49
N ALA A 358 15.90 1.16 -17.21
CA ALA A 358 15.04 1.64 -18.30
C ALA A 358 13.94 2.61 -17.82
N ILE A 359 13.32 2.32 -16.67
CA ILE A 359 12.27 3.17 -16.09
C ILE A 359 12.90 4.46 -15.57
N ARG A 360 14.01 4.36 -14.84
CA ARG A 360 14.76 5.52 -14.34
C ARG A 360 15.23 6.44 -15.46
N SER A 361 15.80 5.90 -16.53
CA SER A 361 16.16 6.68 -17.73
C SER A 361 14.93 7.37 -18.35
N SER A 362 13.80 6.68 -18.47
CA SER A 362 12.56 7.28 -18.99
C SER A 362 12.06 8.43 -18.13
N ILE A 363 12.16 8.32 -16.80
CA ILE A 363 11.82 9.38 -15.85
C ILE A 363 12.78 10.57 -16.02
N SER A 364 14.09 10.34 -16.05
CA SER A 364 15.08 11.41 -16.24
C SER A 364 14.88 12.14 -17.56
N GLN A 365 14.58 11.42 -18.65
CA GLN A 365 14.24 12.02 -19.94
C GLN A 365 13.03 12.95 -19.83
N HIS A 366 11.97 12.52 -19.14
CA HIS A 366 10.77 13.32 -18.98
C HIS A 366 11.01 14.58 -18.12
N LEU A 367 11.80 14.45 -17.05
CA LEU A 367 12.00 15.53 -16.07
C LEU A 367 13.04 16.56 -16.51
N PHE A 368 14.15 16.14 -17.13
CA PHE A 368 15.33 16.99 -17.26
C PHE A 368 15.71 17.34 -18.69
N ARG A 369 15.22 16.62 -19.70
CA ARG A 369 15.63 16.80 -21.11
C ARG A 369 15.49 18.25 -21.57
N ASN A 370 14.32 18.85 -21.40
CA ASN A 370 14.05 20.21 -21.86
C ASN A 370 14.99 21.24 -21.19
N THR A 371 15.32 21.06 -19.91
CA THR A 371 16.23 21.99 -19.21
C THR A 371 17.67 21.82 -19.67
N VAL A 372 18.12 20.58 -19.86
CA VAL A 372 19.48 20.27 -20.30
C VAL A 372 19.71 20.72 -21.74
N GLU A 373 18.75 20.50 -22.63
CA GLU A 373 18.82 20.93 -24.04
C GLU A 373 18.92 22.47 -24.18
N ASN A 374 18.19 23.20 -23.33
CA ASN A 374 18.22 24.66 -23.30
C ASN A 374 19.45 25.26 -22.60
N ALA A 375 20.18 24.45 -21.84
CA ALA A 375 21.35 24.90 -21.10
C ALA A 375 22.45 25.36 -22.07
N TYR A 376 23.14 26.46 -21.75
CA TYR A 376 24.00 27.15 -22.71
C TYR A 376 25.09 26.24 -23.30
N LEU A 377 25.59 25.30 -22.50
CA LEU A 377 26.67 24.39 -22.89
C LEU A 377 26.24 23.42 -23.99
N PHE A 378 24.98 22.96 -23.96
CA PHE A 378 24.47 21.89 -24.81
C PHE A 378 23.65 22.37 -26.02
N LYS A 379 23.60 23.69 -26.27
CA LYS A 379 22.88 24.24 -27.43
C LYS A 379 23.45 23.73 -28.75
N GLY A 380 22.60 23.14 -29.59
CA GLY A 380 22.94 22.66 -30.93
C GLY A 380 23.68 21.31 -30.97
N VAL A 381 23.77 20.61 -29.84
CA VAL A 381 24.27 19.24 -29.72
C VAL A 381 23.24 18.24 -30.28
N SER A 382 23.68 17.03 -30.69
CA SER A 382 22.76 16.00 -31.17
C SER A 382 21.77 15.49 -30.10
N GLU A 383 20.59 15.10 -30.54
CA GLU A 383 19.55 14.49 -29.67
C GLU A 383 20.04 13.20 -29.00
N ASP A 384 20.87 12.42 -29.69
CA ASP A 384 21.45 11.18 -29.18
C ASP A 384 22.35 11.47 -27.98
N LEU A 385 23.17 12.53 -28.07
CA LEU A 385 24.05 12.91 -26.98
C LEU A 385 23.28 13.48 -25.79
N VAL A 386 22.27 14.33 -26.01
CA VAL A 386 21.39 14.83 -24.94
C VAL A 386 20.70 13.65 -24.22
N THR A 387 20.23 12.67 -24.99
CA THR A 387 19.57 11.47 -24.44
C THR A 387 20.53 10.65 -23.56
N GLN A 388 21.79 10.48 -23.99
CA GLN A 388 22.82 9.80 -23.19
C GLN A 388 23.18 10.58 -21.92
N LEU A 389 23.37 11.90 -22.02
CA LEU A 389 23.69 12.76 -20.87
C LEU A 389 22.59 12.71 -19.81
N VAL A 390 21.34 12.94 -20.21
CA VAL A 390 20.19 12.98 -19.29
C VAL A 390 19.95 11.63 -18.60
N SER A 391 20.32 10.51 -19.24
CA SER A 391 20.15 9.18 -18.67
C SER A 391 21.16 8.84 -17.57
N GLU A 392 22.32 9.49 -17.57
CA GLU A 392 23.38 9.31 -16.57
C GLU A 392 23.44 10.48 -15.56
N MET A 393 22.56 11.47 -15.68
CA MET A 393 22.40 12.56 -14.73
C MET A 393 21.63 12.10 -13.48
N GLU A 394 22.15 12.49 -12.31
CA GLU A 394 21.55 12.20 -11.00
C GLU A 394 20.95 13.48 -10.42
N ALA A 395 19.79 13.39 -9.79
CA ALA A 395 19.00 14.56 -9.39
C ALA A 395 19.12 14.81 -7.89
N GLU A 396 19.75 15.92 -7.53
CA GLU A 396 20.01 16.28 -6.14
C GLU A 396 19.20 17.51 -5.69
N TYR A 397 18.80 17.50 -4.42
CA TYR A 397 18.08 18.61 -3.79
C TYR A 397 18.92 19.25 -2.70
N PHE A 398 19.21 20.54 -2.90
CA PHE A 398 19.97 21.33 -1.94
C PHE A 398 19.05 22.29 -1.17
N PRO A 399 19.03 22.20 0.17
CA PRO A 399 18.30 23.17 0.97
C PRO A 399 18.95 24.55 0.93
N PRO A 400 18.24 25.64 1.29
CA PRO A 400 18.82 26.98 1.41
C PRO A 400 20.04 27.05 2.33
N LYS A 401 20.95 27.97 2.00
CA LYS A 401 22.18 28.30 2.74
C LYS A 401 23.25 27.21 2.76
N VAL A 402 23.13 26.17 1.93
CA VAL A 402 24.15 25.14 1.74
C VAL A 402 25.09 25.54 0.61
N GLU A 403 26.38 25.32 0.81
CA GLU A 403 27.41 25.50 -0.20
C GLU A 403 27.49 24.21 -1.03
N ILE A 404 27.17 24.32 -2.33
CA ILE A 404 27.21 23.22 -3.30
C ILE A 404 28.67 23.02 -3.78
N ILE A 405 29.37 24.14 -4.02
CA ILE A 405 30.75 24.15 -4.49
C ILE A 405 31.57 25.06 -3.58
N LEU A 406 32.70 24.56 -3.10
CA LEU A 406 33.69 25.33 -2.34
C LEU A 406 34.76 25.93 -3.27
N GLN A 407 35.27 27.10 -2.92
CA GLN A 407 36.35 27.73 -3.67
C GLN A 407 37.67 26.98 -3.45
N ASN A 408 38.45 26.84 -4.51
CA ASN A 408 39.71 26.08 -4.59
C ASN A 408 39.55 24.57 -4.38
N GLU A 409 38.33 24.04 -4.41
CA GLU A 409 38.08 22.61 -4.47
C GLU A 409 38.29 22.10 -5.91
N ILE A 410 38.86 20.90 -6.06
CA ILE A 410 38.94 20.21 -7.36
C ILE A 410 37.59 19.51 -7.55
N PRO A 411 36.74 19.98 -8.48
CA PRO A 411 35.39 19.47 -8.61
C PRO A 411 35.40 18.12 -9.33
N THR A 412 34.66 17.16 -8.79
CA THR A 412 34.40 15.88 -9.46
C THR A 412 33.28 15.99 -10.48
N ASP A 413 32.34 16.90 -10.26
CA ASP A 413 31.07 16.94 -10.96
C ASP A 413 30.66 18.39 -11.31
N PHE A 414 29.82 18.54 -12.33
CA PHE A 414 29.14 19.81 -12.62
C PHE A 414 27.64 19.64 -12.47
N TYR A 415 26.98 20.77 -12.25
CA TYR A 415 25.56 20.83 -11.92
C TYR A 415 24.81 21.67 -12.94
N VAL A 416 23.66 21.18 -13.40
CA VAL A 416 22.69 21.98 -14.15
C VAL A 416 21.54 22.31 -13.21
N LEU A 417 21.22 23.59 -13.05
CA LEU A 417 20.11 24.01 -12.21
C LEU A 417 18.78 23.74 -12.91
N ILE A 418 17.90 22.97 -12.27
CA ILE A 418 16.53 22.74 -12.75
C ILE A 418 15.58 23.79 -12.19
N SER A 419 15.69 24.06 -10.90
CA SER A 419 14.90 25.08 -10.22
C SER A 419 15.66 25.60 -9.01
N GLY A 420 15.37 26.84 -8.59
CA GLY A 420 16.02 27.45 -7.44
C GLY A 420 16.67 28.78 -7.78
N ALA A 421 17.55 29.25 -6.91
CA ALA A 421 18.35 30.44 -7.13
C ALA A 421 19.64 30.30 -6.35
N VAL A 422 20.77 30.30 -7.07
CA VAL A 422 22.06 29.97 -6.51
C VAL A 422 23.04 31.11 -6.80
N PRO A 423 23.25 32.04 -5.84
CA PRO A 423 24.26 33.09 -5.99
C PRO A 423 25.68 32.51 -6.05
N ILE A 424 26.45 33.01 -7.00
CA ILE A 424 27.90 32.81 -7.09
C ILE A 424 28.59 33.91 -6.30
N LYS A 425 29.54 33.50 -5.45
CA LYS A 425 30.32 34.39 -4.59
C LYS A 425 31.80 34.09 -4.74
N GLU A 426 32.63 35.12 -4.72
CA GLU A 426 34.08 34.98 -4.63
C GLU A 426 34.53 35.31 -3.20
N SER A 427 35.32 34.44 -2.57
CA SER A 427 35.90 34.72 -1.26
C SER A 427 37.14 35.61 -1.43
N LYS A 428 37.09 36.81 -0.86
CA LYS A 428 38.27 37.69 -0.76
C LYS A 428 39.11 37.34 0.46
N PRO A 429 40.43 37.67 0.46
CA PRO A 429 41.35 37.36 1.58
C PRO A 429 40.95 37.95 2.95
N ILE A 430 40.00 38.90 3.00
CA ILE A 430 39.48 39.50 4.24
C ILE A 430 38.27 38.72 4.81
N GLY A 431 37.93 37.54 4.25
CA GLY A 431 36.76 36.76 4.67
C GLY A 431 35.42 37.38 4.25
N CYS A 432 35.46 38.37 3.34
CA CYS A 432 34.28 38.99 2.75
C CYS A 432 33.98 38.33 1.41
N PHE A 433 32.71 38.00 1.18
CA PHE A 433 32.25 37.42 -0.08
C PHE A 433 31.79 38.52 -1.03
N GLN A 434 32.42 38.63 -2.20
CA GLN A 434 31.90 39.46 -3.28
C GLN A 434 30.84 38.69 -4.06
N PHE A 435 29.65 39.26 -4.18
CA PHE A 435 28.59 38.71 -5.03
C PHE A 435 28.90 39.01 -6.50
N LEU A 436 28.86 37.98 -7.35
CA LEU A 436 29.12 38.10 -8.79
C LEU A 436 27.82 38.08 -9.58
N SER A 437 27.05 37.01 -9.45
CA SER A 437 25.80 36.79 -10.18
C SER A 437 24.91 35.78 -9.47
N THR A 438 23.67 35.60 -9.95
CA THR A 438 22.77 34.55 -9.48
C THR A 438 22.43 33.62 -10.64
N LEU A 439 22.67 32.32 -10.45
CA LEU A 439 22.26 31.28 -11.38
C LEU A 439 20.79 30.92 -11.17
N GLY A 440 20.07 30.77 -12.29
CA GLY A 440 18.68 30.34 -12.37
C GLY A 440 18.52 28.99 -13.07
N ALA A 441 17.29 28.66 -13.44
CA ALA A 441 16.99 27.41 -14.14
C ALA A 441 17.62 27.40 -15.55
N GLY A 442 18.27 26.30 -15.91
CA GLY A 442 19.02 26.14 -17.17
C GLY A 442 20.47 26.62 -17.12
N ASP A 443 20.88 27.28 -16.03
CA ASP A 443 22.27 27.68 -15.84
C ASP A 443 23.10 26.53 -15.29
N LEU A 444 24.40 26.54 -15.58
CA LEU A 444 25.36 25.57 -15.08
C LEU A 444 26.20 26.12 -13.93
N ALA A 445 26.63 25.23 -13.05
CA ALA A 445 27.62 25.50 -12.02
C ALA A 445 28.68 24.41 -12.01
N GLY A 446 29.94 24.84 -11.99
CA GLY A 446 31.11 23.99 -11.81
C GLY A 446 31.68 23.35 -13.07
N GLU A 447 31.11 23.66 -14.23
CA GLU A 447 31.55 23.22 -15.55
C GLU A 447 32.99 23.60 -15.87
N ILE A 448 33.48 24.73 -15.34
CA ILE A 448 34.85 25.21 -15.56
C ILE A 448 35.86 24.19 -15.04
N GLY A 449 35.71 23.76 -13.79
CA GLY A 449 36.66 22.80 -13.24
C GLY A 449 36.51 21.40 -13.82
N VAL A 450 35.31 21.00 -14.28
CA VAL A 450 35.13 19.72 -14.99
C VAL A 450 35.77 19.74 -16.38
N LEU A 451 35.62 20.82 -17.15
CA LEU A 451 36.13 20.90 -18.52
C LEU A 451 37.65 21.07 -18.57
N PHE A 452 38.21 21.88 -17.67
CA PHE A 452 39.64 22.23 -17.67
C PHE A 452 40.46 21.51 -16.60
N ASN A 453 39.82 20.72 -15.73
CA ASN A 453 40.46 20.04 -14.60
C ASN A 453 41.23 21.03 -13.69
N ILE A 454 40.61 22.17 -13.39
CA ILE A 454 41.16 23.22 -12.54
C ILE A 454 40.32 23.41 -11.26
N PRO A 455 40.91 23.94 -10.17
CA PRO A 455 40.16 24.26 -8.96
C PRO A 455 39.05 25.30 -9.22
N GLN A 456 37.94 25.19 -8.47
CA GLN A 456 36.80 26.08 -8.63
C GLN A 456 37.12 27.52 -8.19
N PRO A 457 36.90 28.52 -9.05
CA PRO A 457 37.22 29.91 -8.73
C PRO A 457 36.22 30.55 -7.75
N PHE A 458 35.01 29.99 -7.62
CA PHE A 458 33.92 30.61 -6.88
C PHE A 458 33.24 29.65 -5.90
N VAL A 459 32.64 30.22 -4.86
CA VAL A 459 31.72 29.55 -3.94
C VAL A 459 30.30 29.64 -4.50
N VAL A 460 29.62 28.51 -4.53
CA VAL A 460 28.23 28.39 -5.00
C VAL A 460 27.35 28.03 -3.82
N ARG A 461 26.49 28.96 -3.39
CA ARG A 461 25.66 28.78 -2.19
C ARG A 461 24.18 28.95 -2.50
N THR A 462 23.33 28.02 -2.09
CA THR A 462 21.88 28.12 -2.33
C THR A 462 21.24 29.25 -1.52
N LYS A 463 20.33 30.00 -2.15
CA LYS A 463 19.49 31.01 -1.46
C LYS A 463 18.15 30.44 -1.00
N ARG A 464 17.58 29.53 -1.80
CA ARG A 464 16.33 28.81 -1.58
C ARG A 464 16.52 27.33 -1.92
N LEU A 465 15.52 26.50 -1.63
CA LEU A 465 15.51 25.10 -2.06
C LEU A 465 15.78 25.07 -3.57
N SER A 466 16.83 24.36 -3.97
CA SER A 466 17.28 24.31 -5.35
C SER A 466 17.41 22.84 -5.75
N GLN A 467 16.84 22.51 -6.89
CA GLN A 467 16.98 21.21 -7.53
C GLN A 467 18.02 21.34 -8.62
N VAL A 468 19.01 20.46 -8.59
CA VAL A 468 20.08 20.41 -9.57
C VAL A 468 20.20 18.99 -10.10
N VAL A 469 20.69 18.86 -11.32
CA VAL A 469 21.13 17.56 -11.84
C VAL A 469 22.64 17.57 -11.94
N ARG A 470 23.27 16.55 -11.37
CA ARG A 470 24.71 16.35 -11.30
C ARG A 470 25.15 15.39 -12.40
N LEU A 471 26.27 15.69 -13.04
CA LEU A 471 26.97 14.76 -13.92
C LEU A 471 28.45 14.72 -13.59
N SER A 472 28.99 13.52 -13.43
CA SER A 472 30.39 13.34 -13.07
C SER A 472 31.33 13.57 -14.25
N HIS A 473 32.53 14.07 -13.95
CA HIS A 473 33.58 14.27 -14.94
C HIS A 473 33.91 12.98 -15.71
N GLN A 474 33.91 11.83 -15.00
CA GLN A 474 34.19 10.53 -15.60
C GLN A 474 33.10 10.11 -16.59
N HIS A 475 31.83 10.19 -16.20
CA HIS A 475 30.70 9.85 -17.07
C HIS A 475 30.61 10.82 -18.24
N PHE A 476 30.77 12.12 -17.99
CA PHE A 476 30.81 13.14 -19.04
C PHE A 476 31.88 12.81 -20.09
N LYS A 477 33.12 12.52 -19.66
CA LYS A 477 34.22 12.17 -20.56
C LYS A 477 33.93 10.91 -21.37
N GLN A 478 33.37 9.87 -20.76
CA GLN A 478 33.00 8.62 -21.45
C GLN A 478 31.93 8.86 -22.51
N ILE A 479 30.93 9.67 -22.21
CA ILE A 479 29.84 10.02 -23.14
C ILE A 479 30.37 10.89 -24.29
N MET A 480 31.35 11.79 -24.03
CA MET A 480 31.92 12.65 -25.08
C MET A 480 32.83 11.92 -26.07
N GLN A 481 33.50 10.83 -25.66
CA GLN A 481 34.45 10.10 -26.53
C GLN A 481 33.92 9.70 -27.91
N PRO A 482 32.71 9.12 -28.04
CA PRO A 482 32.13 8.78 -29.35
C PRO A 482 31.60 9.99 -30.13
N HIS A 483 31.35 11.14 -29.47
CA HIS A 483 30.66 12.30 -30.04
C HIS A 483 31.61 13.50 -30.25
N SER A 484 32.68 13.29 -31.02
CA SER A 484 33.75 14.29 -31.21
C SER A 484 33.27 15.61 -31.84
N GLU A 485 32.32 15.57 -32.78
CA GLU A 485 31.75 16.78 -33.41
C GLU A 485 30.90 17.60 -32.43
N ASP A 486 30.13 16.94 -31.57
CA ASP A 486 29.36 17.65 -30.55
C ASP A 486 30.25 18.19 -29.43
N GLY A 487 31.35 17.50 -29.10
CA GLY A 487 32.38 18.01 -28.20
C GLY A 487 32.97 19.35 -28.68
N LYS A 488 33.19 19.53 -29.99
CA LYS A 488 33.62 20.83 -30.55
C LYS A 488 32.57 21.92 -30.35
N LYS A 489 31.28 21.60 -30.51
CA LYS A 489 30.19 22.56 -30.28
C LYS A 489 30.12 22.98 -28.81
N ILE A 490 30.27 22.04 -27.88
CA ILE A 490 30.30 22.31 -26.44
C ILE A 490 31.43 23.30 -26.08
N ILE A 491 32.64 23.07 -26.60
CA ILE A 491 33.79 23.97 -26.37
C ILE A 491 33.55 25.34 -27.04
N SER A 492 32.96 25.37 -28.23
CA SER A 492 32.59 26.62 -28.91
C SER A 492 31.54 27.42 -28.11
N ASN A 493 30.51 26.76 -27.58
CA ASN A 493 29.50 27.39 -26.75
C ASN A 493 30.11 27.97 -25.48
N PHE A 494 31.00 27.22 -24.83
CA PHE A 494 31.70 27.65 -23.62
C PHE A 494 32.56 28.91 -23.88
N THR A 495 33.41 28.87 -24.92
CA THR A 495 34.29 30.00 -25.26
C THR A 495 33.50 31.25 -25.69
N GLN A 496 32.38 31.10 -26.39
CA GLN A 496 31.52 32.22 -26.79
C GLN A 496 30.91 32.93 -25.58
N VAL A 497 30.43 32.19 -24.58
CA VAL A 497 29.87 32.76 -23.35
C VAL A 497 30.94 33.45 -22.52
N GLN A 498 32.12 32.84 -22.39
CA GLN A 498 33.22 33.42 -21.62
C GLN A 498 33.76 34.71 -22.27
N THR A 499 33.84 34.75 -23.60
CA THR A 499 34.23 35.95 -24.34
C THR A 499 33.22 37.08 -24.14
N ARG A 500 31.91 36.77 -24.14
CA ARG A 500 30.86 37.76 -23.84
C ARG A 500 30.96 38.29 -22.41
N LEU A 501 31.26 37.45 -21.43
CA LEU A 501 31.45 37.86 -20.04
C LEU A 501 32.67 38.77 -19.87
N ILE A 502 33.79 38.45 -20.53
CA ILE A 502 35.01 39.27 -20.50
C ILE A 502 34.77 40.64 -21.15
N LEU A 503 34.08 40.68 -22.29
CA LEU A 503 33.71 41.94 -22.96
C LEU A 503 32.75 42.79 -22.13
N TRP A 504 31.91 42.19 -21.29
CA TRP A 504 31.02 42.87 -20.35
C TRP A 504 31.74 43.41 -19.10
N HIS A 505 32.91 42.89 -18.74
CA HIS A 505 33.68 43.37 -17.58
C HIS A 505 34.68 44.47 -17.93
N ASN A 506 35.00 44.64 -19.21
CA ASN A 506 35.92 45.68 -19.72
C ASN A 506 35.19 46.96 -20.18
N HIS A 507 33.87 47.03 -20.02
CA HIS A 507 33.01 48.20 -20.19
C HIS A 507 32.33 48.52 -18.86
#